data_AF-A0A6V7R071-F1
#
_entry.id   AF-A0A6V7R071-F1
#
_cell.length_a   1.000
_cell.length_b   1.000
_cell.length_c   1.000
_cell.angle_alpha   90.00
_cell.angle_beta   90.00
_cell.angle_gamma   90.00
#
_symmetry.space_group_name_H-M   'P 1'
#
loop_
_entity.id
_entity.type
_entity.pdbx_description
1 polymer ?
#
loop_
_entity_poly.entity_id
_entity_poly.type
_entity_poly.pdbx_seq_one_letter_code
_entity_poly.pdbx_strand_id
1 'polypeptide(L)'
;MRLLLLILSVVTIAACSNQDTSEQKEDTNAENVETEADKAEEGDSKADSKEDSTEEAESEVTDNVSNEDEETAEEENEAVEEINLLEDSEIVEGFWINYSGVDDARAHMSRTDFIDYDPTEDYTLTGAAYISYFYGDSFIKTNKYGHDGPYLIEKVDAADSIVVSMPKTDQEAVELLTGAVDEASSDEVENTTPDDLVGRGKPDTDNIKGTILFGQDFLSGDDVTEGQRIDNKGNFIDAENYRITEALEYKPSSEYVVTSPVTISFYRNTQFFETVEITEAPAYLPKVDGANYINISFDEQYTFDLNIIEVE
;
A
#
# COMPACT_ATOMS: atom_id res chain seq x y z
N MET A 1 -62.21 45.37 -26.77
CA MET A 1 -61.02 46.22 -26.99
C MET A 1 -60.23 46.32 -25.70
N ARG A 2 -59.26 45.42 -25.51
CA ARG A 2 -57.96 45.68 -24.88
C ARG A 2 -57.09 44.46 -25.18
N LEU A 3 -56.12 44.74 -26.03
CA LEU A 3 -55.15 43.88 -26.68
C LEU A 3 -53.98 43.71 -25.71
N LEU A 4 -53.47 42.49 -25.52
CA LEU A 4 -52.06 42.32 -25.14
C LEU A 4 -51.48 41.13 -25.92
N LEU A 5 -50.40 41.45 -26.62
CA LEU A 5 -49.77 40.69 -27.69
C LEU A 5 -48.78 39.66 -27.15
N LEU A 6 -48.86 38.45 -27.71
CA LEU A 6 -47.81 37.44 -27.78
C LEU A 6 -46.61 37.99 -28.56
N ILE A 7 -45.40 37.82 -28.03
CA ILE A 7 -44.16 37.90 -28.82
C ILE A 7 -43.48 36.53 -28.75
N LEU A 8 -43.51 35.87 -29.90
CA LEU A 8 -42.82 34.64 -30.26
C LEU A 8 -41.48 35.06 -30.90
N SER A 9 -40.35 34.73 -30.30
CA SER A 9 -39.03 34.94 -30.93
C SER A 9 -38.43 33.60 -31.32
N VAL A 10 -38.49 33.34 -32.63
CA VAL A 10 -37.81 32.28 -33.37
C VAL A 10 -36.32 32.63 -33.44
N VAL A 11 -35.44 31.72 -33.01
CA VAL A 11 -34.01 31.77 -33.35
C VAL A 11 -33.75 30.74 -34.44
N THR A 12 -33.34 31.24 -35.60
CA THR A 12 -32.98 30.46 -36.79
C THR A 12 -31.56 29.93 -36.69
N ILE A 13 -31.40 28.64 -37.02
CA ILE A 13 -30.13 27.97 -37.30
C ILE A 13 -29.54 28.54 -38.59
N ALA A 14 -28.27 28.95 -38.55
CA ALA A 14 -27.45 29.20 -39.73
C ALA A 14 -26.21 28.30 -39.68
N ALA A 15 -26.11 27.43 -40.67
CA ALA A 15 -24.95 26.61 -40.99
C ALA A 15 -24.19 27.24 -42.16
N CYS A 16 -22.87 27.35 -42.03
CA CYS A 16 -21.84 27.49 -43.08
C CYS A 16 -20.54 26.96 -42.44
N SER A 17 -20.10 25.71 -42.67
CA SER A 17 -19.35 25.14 -43.80
C SER A 17 -17.92 25.68 -44.01
N ASN A 18 -16.96 24.78 -43.79
CA ASN A 18 -15.61 24.63 -44.35
C ASN A 18 -14.60 25.79 -44.30
N GLN A 19 -13.42 25.55 -43.72
CA GLN A 19 -12.23 25.13 -44.50
C GLN A 19 -11.04 24.76 -43.60
N ASP A 20 -10.44 23.61 -43.87
CA ASP A 20 -9.05 23.27 -43.53
C ASP A 20 -8.09 24.31 -44.06
N THR A 21 -7.09 24.71 -43.27
CA THR A 21 -5.74 24.99 -43.77
C THR A 21 -4.72 24.79 -42.65
N SER A 22 -3.86 23.82 -42.85
CA SER A 22 -2.57 23.61 -42.18
C SER A 22 -1.63 24.79 -42.43
N GLU A 23 -0.96 25.30 -41.38
CA GLU A 23 0.40 25.83 -41.52
C GLU A 23 1.27 25.39 -40.33
N GLN A 24 2.42 24.86 -40.72
CA GLN A 24 3.55 24.35 -39.96
C GLN A 24 4.62 25.45 -39.89
N LYS A 25 5.50 25.38 -38.87
CA LYS A 25 6.84 26.00 -38.66
C LYS A 25 6.88 26.87 -37.40
N GLU A 26 7.93 26.89 -36.57
CA GLU A 26 9.27 26.29 -36.63
C GLU A 26 9.87 26.32 -35.20
N ASP A 27 10.83 25.41 -34.97
CA ASP A 27 11.73 25.35 -33.83
C ASP A 27 12.44 26.68 -33.51
N THR A 28 12.71 26.90 -32.22
CA THR A 28 14.04 27.40 -31.80
C THR A 28 14.49 26.73 -30.52
N ASN A 29 15.51 25.91 -30.71
CA ASN A 29 16.52 25.41 -29.79
C ASN A 29 17.20 26.56 -29.00
N ALA A 30 17.49 26.34 -27.71
CA ALA A 30 18.52 27.06 -26.98
C ALA A 30 19.20 26.09 -26.01
N GLU A 31 20.39 25.68 -26.43
CA GLU A 31 21.34 24.82 -25.74
C GLU A 31 22.20 25.65 -24.76
N ASN A 32 22.59 24.99 -23.67
CA ASN A 32 23.89 25.08 -22.98
C ASN A 32 24.21 26.28 -22.08
N VAL A 33 24.48 26.02 -20.79
CA VAL A 33 25.72 26.41 -20.09
C VAL A 33 26.02 25.40 -18.97
N GLU A 34 27.01 24.54 -19.18
CA GLU A 34 27.83 23.94 -18.12
C GLU A 34 28.64 25.01 -17.38
N THR A 35 28.90 24.80 -16.08
CA THR A 35 30.16 25.28 -15.47
C THR A 35 30.58 24.38 -14.32
N GLU A 36 31.74 23.74 -14.51
CA GLU A 36 32.56 23.07 -13.50
C GLU A 36 33.32 24.07 -12.60
N ALA A 37 33.99 23.49 -11.58
CA ALA A 37 35.10 23.96 -10.75
C ALA A 37 34.70 24.33 -9.29
N ASP A 38 35.40 23.92 -8.23
CA ASP A 38 36.76 23.36 -8.12
C ASP A 38 36.98 22.69 -6.74
N LYS A 39 38.06 21.90 -6.67
CA LYS A 39 38.67 21.20 -5.52
C LYS A 39 39.10 22.09 -4.33
N ALA A 40 39.24 21.46 -3.14
CA ALA A 40 40.48 21.40 -2.31
C ALA A 40 40.24 20.59 -1.00
N GLU A 41 40.92 19.44 -0.82
CA GLU A 41 42.03 19.17 0.15
C GLU A 41 41.59 19.00 1.62
N GLU A 42 41.66 17.78 2.16
CA GLU A 42 42.80 17.16 2.90
C GLU A 42 43.06 17.74 4.30
N GLY A 43 43.12 16.85 5.30
CA GLY A 43 43.42 17.18 6.69
C GLY A 43 43.49 15.94 7.60
N ASP A 44 44.59 15.21 7.46
CA ASP A 44 45.11 14.15 8.33
C ASP A 44 45.33 14.62 9.78
N SER A 45 45.00 13.78 10.77
CA SER A 45 45.92 13.50 11.90
C SER A 45 45.46 12.35 12.82
N LYS A 46 46.25 11.27 12.76
CA LYS A 46 46.60 10.29 13.81
C LYS A 46 46.63 10.80 15.26
N ALA A 47 46.32 9.89 16.20
CA ALA A 47 47.21 9.32 17.24
C ALA A 47 46.32 8.72 18.36
N ASP A 48 46.23 7.40 18.57
CA ASP A 48 47.24 6.47 19.11
C ASP A 48 47.52 6.64 20.61
N SER A 49 47.29 5.55 21.35
CA SER A 49 47.96 5.06 22.58
C SER A 49 46.91 4.43 23.53
N LYS A 50 46.88 3.09 23.67
CA LYS A 50 47.64 2.25 24.66
C LYS A 50 47.20 2.53 26.10
N GLU A 51 47.11 1.60 27.05
CA GLU A 51 47.58 0.23 27.31
C GLU A 51 46.74 -0.20 28.55
N ASP A 52 46.16 -1.40 28.59
CA ASP A 52 46.74 -2.62 29.17
C ASP A 52 46.60 -2.78 30.70
N SER A 53 46.54 -4.05 31.10
CA SER A 53 46.78 -4.65 32.42
C SER A 53 45.60 -4.86 33.37
N THR A 54 45.00 -6.04 33.23
CA THR A 54 44.98 -7.17 34.21
C THR A 54 45.12 -6.87 35.70
N GLU A 55 44.27 -7.47 36.53
CA GLU A 55 44.69 -8.58 37.41
C GLU A 55 43.51 -9.28 38.11
N GLU A 56 43.72 -10.58 38.29
CA GLU A 56 42.98 -11.66 38.94
C GLU A 56 42.58 -11.43 40.41
N ALA A 57 41.53 -12.12 40.87
CA ALA A 57 41.49 -12.69 42.22
C ALA A 57 40.42 -13.79 42.33
N GLU A 58 40.90 -15.01 42.59
CA GLU A 58 40.16 -16.21 42.98
C GLU A 58 39.46 -16.07 44.36
N SER A 59 38.37 -16.80 44.61
CA SER A 59 38.34 -17.89 45.63
C SER A 59 36.94 -18.51 45.85
N GLU A 60 36.93 -19.84 45.79
CA GLU A 60 36.27 -20.85 46.65
C GLU A 60 34.72 -20.98 46.79
N VAL A 61 34.20 -22.02 46.11
CA VAL A 61 33.49 -23.24 46.58
C VAL A 61 32.72 -23.21 47.92
N THR A 62 31.42 -23.58 47.86
CA THR A 62 30.80 -24.55 48.79
C THR A 62 29.74 -25.42 48.11
N ASP A 63 29.87 -26.74 48.29
CA ASP A 63 28.95 -27.82 47.94
C ASP A 63 27.57 -27.70 48.62
N ASN A 64 26.47 -28.12 47.96
CA ASN A 64 25.57 -29.18 48.47
C ASN A 64 24.47 -29.61 47.47
N VAL A 65 24.54 -30.88 47.06
CA VAL A 65 23.49 -31.90 46.83
C VAL A 65 22.03 -31.45 46.66
N SER A 66 21.42 -31.78 45.51
CA SER A 66 20.31 -32.77 45.43
C SER A 66 20.04 -33.16 43.98
N ASN A 67 20.06 -34.47 43.75
CA ASN A 67 19.76 -35.14 42.51
C ASN A 67 18.31 -35.62 42.64
N GLU A 68 17.38 -34.96 41.98
CA GLU A 68 16.02 -35.46 41.76
C GLU A 68 15.76 -35.45 40.26
N ASP A 69 15.35 -36.60 39.75
CA ASP A 69 15.02 -36.88 38.36
C ASP A 69 14.03 -35.86 37.81
N GLU A 70 14.49 -34.98 36.92
CA GLU A 70 13.61 -34.29 35.99
C GLU A 70 13.36 -35.24 34.81
N GLU A 71 12.16 -35.82 34.79
CA GLU A 71 11.58 -36.38 33.58
C GLU A 71 11.62 -35.30 32.49
N THR A 72 12.57 -35.47 31.57
CA THR A 72 12.63 -34.71 30.34
C THR A 72 11.42 -35.13 29.52
N ALA A 73 10.33 -34.38 29.64
CA ALA A 73 9.32 -34.36 28.61
C ALA A 73 10.02 -33.79 27.37
N GLU A 74 10.51 -34.68 26.52
CA GLU A 74 10.78 -34.33 25.13
C GLU A 74 9.43 -33.93 24.54
N GLU A 75 9.14 -32.63 24.56
CA GLU A 75 8.22 -32.05 23.60
C GLU A 75 8.84 -32.33 22.24
N GLU A 76 8.39 -33.40 21.59
CA GLU A 76 8.52 -33.56 20.15
C GLU A 76 7.85 -32.33 19.54
N ASN A 77 8.66 -31.30 19.32
CA ASN A 77 8.32 -30.17 18.49
C ASN A 77 8.17 -30.77 17.09
N GLU A 78 6.93 -31.04 16.68
CA GLU A 78 6.64 -31.44 15.30
C GLU A 78 7.28 -30.38 14.42
N ALA A 79 8.37 -30.74 13.73
CA ALA A 79 9.00 -29.87 12.76
C ALA A 79 7.94 -29.57 11.71
N VAL A 80 7.42 -28.35 11.74
CA VAL A 80 6.53 -27.85 10.70
C VAL A 80 7.35 -27.91 9.42
N GLU A 81 6.96 -28.77 8.47
CA GLU A 81 7.64 -28.85 7.19
C GLU A 81 7.54 -27.48 6.50
N GLU A 82 8.70 -26.95 6.10
CA GLU A 82 8.79 -25.68 5.37
C GLU A 82 8.11 -25.85 4.01
N ILE A 83 7.15 -24.98 3.70
CA ILE A 83 6.40 -24.98 2.44
C ILE A 83 6.97 -23.91 1.53
N ASN A 84 7.30 -24.27 0.28
CA ASN A 84 7.69 -23.31 -0.73
C ASN A 84 6.46 -22.67 -1.39
N LEU A 85 6.17 -21.42 -1.04
CA LEU A 85 5.03 -20.65 -1.52
C LEU A 85 5.11 -20.32 -3.02
N LEU A 86 6.30 -20.42 -3.64
CA LEU A 86 6.45 -20.18 -5.08
C LEU A 86 5.98 -21.36 -5.94
N GLU A 87 5.92 -22.58 -5.40
CA GLU A 87 5.52 -23.76 -6.19
C GLU A 87 4.06 -23.70 -6.66
N ASP A 88 3.18 -23.16 -5.81
CA ASP A 88 1.74 -23.03 -6.10
C ASP A 88 1.36 -21.64 -6.67
N SER A 89 2.34 -20.76 -6.86
CA SER A 89 2.12 -19.41 -7.37
C SER A 89 2.05 -19.36 -8.90
N GLU A 90 1.11 -18.58 -9.44
CA GLU A 90 1.10 -18.26 -10.88
C GLU A 90 2.24 -17.30 -11.21
N ILE A 91 2.96 -17.57 -12.31
CA ILE A 91 4.08 -16.76 -12.77
C ILE A 91 3.71 -15.94 -14.01
N VAL A 92 3.88 -14.63 -13.89
CA VAL A 92 3.74 -13.67 -14.97
C VAL A 92 5.12 -13.33 -15.53
N GLU A 93 5.40 -13.79 -16.75
CA GLU A 93 6.67 -13.54 -17.42
C GLU A 93 6.76 -12.15 -18.05
N GLY A 94 7.97 -11.57 -18.04
CA GLY A 94 8.29 -10.33 -18.74
C GLY A 94 7.90 -9.07 -17.97
N PHE A 95 7.65 -9.21 -16.69
CA PHE A 95 7.13 -8.18 -15.79
C PHE A 95 7.80 -8.28 -14.42
N TRP A 96 7.84 -7.16 -13.72
CA TRP A 96 8.21 -7.06 -12.31
C TRP A 96 7.42 -5.94 -11.65
N ILE A 97 7.29 -5.98 -10.34
CA ILE A 97 6.78 -4.84 -9.59
C ILE A 97 7.93 -3.85 -9.40
N ASN A 98 7.80 -2.66 -9.99
CA ASN A 98 8.81 -1.63 -9.88
C ASN A 98 8.79 -0.96 -8.49
N TYR A 99 9.71 -0.02 -8.28
CA TYR A 99 9.87 0.70 -7.01
C TYR A 99 8.71 1.62 -6.63
N SER A 100 7.66 1.70 -7.45
CA SER A 100 6.45 2.47 -7.20
C SER A 100 5.21 1.57 -7.06
N GLY A 101 5.39 0.25 -7.00
CA GLY A 101 4.30 -0.71 -6.86
C GLY A 101 3.52 -0.99 -8.16
N VAL A 102 4.06 -0.59 -9.31
CA VAL A 102 3.39 -0.75 -10.60
C VAL A 102 4.03 -1.89 -11.37
N ASP A 103 3.18 -2.65 -12.06
CA ASP A 103 3.60 -3.68 -12.99
C ASP A 103 4.35 -3.06 -14.19
N ASP A 104 5.66 -3.31 -14.27
CA ASP A 104 6.56 -2.72 -15.24
C ASP A 104 7.11 -3.78 -16.19
N ALA A 105 7.00 -3.50 -17.50
CA ALA A 105 7.40 -4.44 -18.53
C ALA A 105 8.93 -4.57 -18.59
N ARG A 106 9.44 -5.76 -18.23
CA ARG A 106 10.87 -6.05 -18.19
C ARG A 106 11.13 -7.50 -18.60
N ALA A 107 11.49 -7.69 -19.86
CA ALA A 107 11.56 -9.02 -20.52
C ALA A 107 12.45 -10.09 -19.86
N HIS A 108 13.38 -9.71 -18.98
CA HIS A 108 14.25 -10.64 -18.26
C HIS A 108 13.79 -10.94 -16.82
N MET A 109 12.68 -10.34 -16.39
CA MET A 109 12.08 -10.56 -15.09
C MET A 109 10.82 -11.41 -15.24
N SER A 110 10.47 -12.08 -14.16
CA SER A 110 9.17 -12.67 -13.92
C SER A 110 8.69 -12.20 -12.54
N ARG A 111 7.38 -12.17 -12.33
CA ARG A 111 6.79 -11.99 -11.01
C ARG A 111 5.73 -13.05 -10.72
N THR A 112 5.46 -13.29 -9.46
CA THR A 112 4.27 -14.03 -9.03
C THR A 112 3.02 -13.16 -9.15
N ASP A 113 1.85 -13.79 -9.04
CA ASP A 113 0.66 -13.09 -8.53
C ASP A 113 0.78 -12.84 -7.01
N PHE A 114 -0.28 -12.28 -6.41
CA PHE A 114 -0.32 -12.06 -4.97
C PHE A 114 -0.24 -13.40 -4.21
N ILE A 115 0.66 -13.43 -3.24
CA ILE A 115 0.82 -14.52 -2.28
C ILE A 115 0.31 -14.00 -0.93
N ASP A 116 -0.56 -14.76 -0.28
CA ASP A 116 -1.04 -14.47 1.07
C ASP A 116 0.16 -14.38 2.04
N TYR A 117 0.14 -13.38 2.92
CA TYR A 117 1.25 -13.07 3.81
C TYR A 117 0.74 -12.76 5.23
N ASP A 118 1.31 -13.44 6.23
CA ASP A 118 1.07 -13.14 7.64
C ASP A 118 2.31 -12.46 8.25
N PRO A 119 2.25 -11.16 8.60
CA PRO A 119 3.40 -10.46 9.16
C PRO A 119 3.87 -10.99 10.52
N THR A 120 3.07 -11.82 11.20
CA THR A 120 3.47 -12.44 12.46
C THR A 120 4.39 -13.65 12.25
N GLU A 121 4.35 -14.27 11.07
CA GLU A 121 5.19 -15.40 10.69
C GLU A 121 6.55 -14.96 10.17
N ASP A 122 7.48 -15.91 10.10
CA ASP A 122 8.78 -15.75 9.45
C ASP A 122 8.69 -16.33 8.04
N TYR A 123 9.41 -15.74 7.09
CA TYR A 123 9.57 -16.31 5.76
C TYR A 123 11.01 -16.17 5.28
N THR A 124 11.51 -17.22 4.64
CA THR A 124 12.87 -17.25 4.11
C THR A 124 12.85 -17.20 2.59
N LEU A 125 13.62 -16.28 2.03
CA LEU A 125 13.91 -16.23 0.60
C LEU A 125 15.30 -16.84 0.32
N THR A 126 15.37 -17.86 -0.53
CA THR A 126 16.63 -18.62 -0.75
C THR A 126 17.56 -18.01 -1.80
N GLY A 127 17.11 -17.00 -2.55
CA GLY A 127 17.89 -16.39 -3.62
C GLY A 127 17.51 -14.95 -3.92
N ALA A 128 18.15 -14.37 -4.94
CA ALA A 128 17.96 -12.97 -5.28
C ALA A 128 16.57 -12.70 -5.87
N ALA A 129 15.81 -11.88 -5.16
CA ALA A 129 14.52 -11.40 -5.63
C ALA A 129 14.19 -10.03 -5.04
N TYR A 130 13.12 -9.45 -5.57
CA TYR A 130 12.43 -8.30 -5.01
C TYR A 130 11.13 -8.79 -4.37
N ILE A 131 10.88 -8.38 -3.13
CA ILE A 131 9.62 -8.63 -2.43
C ILE A 131 8.87 -7.31 -2.35
N SER A 132 7.71 -7.25 -2.99
CA SER A 132 6.81 -6.10 -2.91
C SER A 132 5.65 -6.43 -1.98
N TYR A 133 5.43 -5.59 -0.98
CA TYR A 133 4.43 -5.75 0.08
C TYR A 133 3.18 -4.92 -0.24
N PHE A 134 2.01 -5.51 0.02
CA PHE A 134 0.73 -4.91 -0.28
C PHE A 134 -0.27 -5.12 0.86
N TYR A 135 -1.28 -4.26 0.90
CA TYR A 135 -2.50 -4.43 1.69
C TYR A 135 -3.70 -4.35 0.75
N GLY A 136 -4.35 -5.49 0.48
CA GLY A 136 -5.19 -5.64 -0.70
C GLY A 136 -4.43 -5.21 -1.97
N ASP A 137 -5.04 -4.32 -2.75
CA ASP A 137 -4.39 -3.77 -3.96
C ASP A 137 -3.45 -2.58 -3.68
N SER A 138 -3.32 -2.15 -2.41
CA SER A 138 -2.54 -0.96 -2.05
C SER A 138 -1.07 -1.32 -1.83
N PHE A 139 -0.20 -0.81 -2.69
CA PHE A 139 1.24 -0.94 -2.55
C PHE A 139 1.77 -0.28 -1.27
N ILE A 140 2.74 -0.95 -0.63
CA ILE A 140 3.44 -0.46 0.57
C ILE A 140 4.90 -0.15 0.23
N LYS A 141 5.68 -1.16 -0.15
CA LYS A 141 7.09 -0.99 -0.50
C LYS A 141 7.64 -2.22 -1.21
N THR A 142 8.80 -2.06 -1.81
CA THR A 142 9.60 -3.12 -2.43
C THR A 142 10.98 -3.18 -1.80
N ASN A 143 11.32 -4.34 -1.24
CA ASN A 143 12.65 -4.67 -0.76
C ASN A 143 13.39 -5.54 -1.78
N LYS A 144 14.70 -5.36 -1.87
CA LYS A 144 15.60 -6.20 -2.65
C LYS A 144 16.45 -7.06 -1.73
N TYR A 145 16.61 -8.32 -2.13
CA TYR A 145 17.43 -9.32 -1.47
C TYR A 145 18.55 -9.79 -2.41
N GLY A 146 19.73 -10.04 -1.84
CA GLY A 146 20.97 -10.34 -2.57
C GLY A 146 21.05 -11.77 -3.12
N HIS A 147 22.22 -12.13 -3.66
CA HIS A 147 22.48 -13.48 -4.18
C HIS A 147 23.10 -14.42 -3.13
N ASP A 148 23.49 -13.89 -1.97
CA ASP A 148 24.28 -14.61 -0.96
C ASP A 148 23.40 -15.24 0.14
N GLY A 149 22.09 -15.38 -0.13
CA GLY A 149 21.08 -15.91 0.78
C GLY A 149 21.26 -17.39 1.14
N PRO A 150 20.51 -17.89 2.14
CA PRO A 150 19.12 -17.49 2.44
C PRO A 150 18.96 -16.22 3.28
N TYR A 151 17.83 -15.53 3.11
CA TYR A 151 17.47 -14.32 3.86
C TYR A 151 16.11 -14.44 4.53
N LEU A 152 16.03 -13.95 5.76
CA LEU A 152 14.75 -13.70 6.41
C LEU A 152 14.16 -12.41 5.81
N ILE A 153 12.96 -12.50 5.23
CA ILE A 153 12.33 -11.30 4.68
C ILE A 153 11.87 -10.36 5.80
N GLU A 154 11.90 -9.05 5.55
CA GLU A 154 11.42 -8.06 6.52
C GLU A 154 9.95 -8.30 6.88
N LYS A 155 9.62 -8.18 8.18
CA LYS A 155 8.25 -8.16 8.67
C LYS A 155 7.61 -6.80 8.44
N VAL A 156 6.49 -6.79 7.72
CA VAL A 156 5.74 -5.57 7.42
C VAL A 156 4.32 -5.73 7.96
N ASP A 157 4.10 -5.33 9.21
CA ASP A 157 2.83 -5.48 9.94
C ASP A 157 1.60 -4.93 9.20
N ALA A 158 1.83 -3.94 8.33
CA ALA A 158 0.78 -3.29 7.55
C ALA A 158 0.41 -4.03 6.25
N ALA A 159 1.09 -5.13 5.91
CA ALA A 159 0.85 -5.93 4.71
C ALA A 159 0.01 -7.17 5.00
N ASP A 160 -0.74 -7.62 4.00
CA ASP A 160 -1.47 -8.91 3.99
C ASP A 160 -1.07 -9.82 2.82
N SER A 161 -0.29 -9.29 1.89
CA SER A 161 0.11 -9.99 0.68
C SER A 161 1.45 -9.48 0.18
N ILE A 162 2.13 -10.36 -0.56
CA ILE A 162 3.40 -10.05 -1.20
C ILE A 162 3.41 -10.50 -2.67
N VAL A 163 4.26 -9.86 -3.46
CA VAL A 163 4.59 -10.27 -4.83
C VAL A 163 6.10 -10.43 -4.94
N VAL A 164 6.54 -11.58 -5.43
CA VAL A 164 7.96 -11.88 -5.62
C VAL A 164 8.33 -11.64 -7.08
N SER A 165 9.22 -10.70 -7.33
CA SER A 165 9.79 -10.46 -8.67
C SER A 165 11.24 -10.94 -8.72
N MET A 166 11.57 -11.76 -9.71
CA MET A 166 12.89 -12.40 -9.82
C MET A 166 13.36 -12.45 -11.28
N PRO A 167 14.68 -12.57 -11.52
CA PRO A 167 15.19 -12.84 -12.86
C PRO A 167 14.61 -14.14 -13.40
N LYS A 168 14.21 -14.16 -14.67
CA LYS A 168 13.68 -15.37 -15.32
C LYS A 168 14.66 -16.54 -15.27
N THR A 169 15.96 -16.27 -15.23
CA THR A 169 17.00 -17.30 -15.13
C THR A 169 17.03 -18.00 -13.78
N ASP A 170 16.48 -17.37 -12.75
CA ASP A 170 16.60 -17.79 -11.34
C ASP A 170 15.27 -18.35 -10.82
N GLN A 171 14.21 -18.34 -11.64
CA GLN A 171 12.85 -18.76 -11.28
C GLN A 171 12.77 -20.20 -10.73
N GLU A 172 13.61 -21.12 -11.19
CA GLU A 172 13.65 -22.50 -10.68
C GLU A 172 14.54 -22.67 -9.43
N ALA A 173 15.31 -21.64 -9.07
CA ALA A 173 16.29 -21.68 -7.99
C ALA A 173 15.88 -20.86 -6.76
N VAL A 174 15.04 -19.84 -6.95
CA VAL A 174 14.49 -19.03 -5.86
C VAL A 174 13.30 -19.76 -5.26
N GLU A 175 13.27 -19.84 -3.94
CA GLU A 175 12.19 -20.39 -3.13
C GLU A 175 11.79 -19.35 -2.08
N LEU A 176 10.50 -19.32 -1.76
CA LEU A 176 9.97 -18.56 -0.63
C LEU A 176 9.40 -19.56 0.37
N LEU A 177 10.15 -19.85 1.42
CA LEU A 177 9.82 -20.86 2.40
C LEU A 177 9.07 -20.24 3.58
N THR A 178 8.02 -20.93 4.05
CA THR A 178 7.40 -20.62 5.34
C THR A 178 8.35 -20.95 6.48
N GLY A 179 8.56 -20.01 7.40
CA GLY A 179 9.45 -20.16 8.53
C GLY A 179 10.86 -19.60 8.30
N ALA A 180 11.59 -19.48 9.40
CA ALA A 180 13.02 -19.15 9.38
C ALA A 180 13.82 -20.44 9.21
N VAL A 181 14.64 -20.51 8.18
CA VAL A 181 15.59 -21.62 8.00
C VAL A 181 16.91 -21.35 8.72
N ASP A 182 17.63 -22.40 9.05
CA ASP A 182 18.98 -22.28 9.59
C ASP A 182 19.89 -21.52 8.60
N GLU A 183 20.71 -20.59 9.12
CA GLU A 183 21.62 -19.72 8.36
C GLU A 183 20.97 -18.51 7.65
N ALA A 184 19.65 -18.34 7.70
CA ALA A 184 18.99 -17.15 7.15
C ALA A 184 19.45 -15.86 7.85
N SER A 185 19.88 -14.87 7.07
CA SER A 185 20.29 -13.55 7.57
C SER A 185 19.20 -12.49 7.35
N SER A 186 19.11 -11.51 8.26
CA SER A 186 18.31 -10.30 8.10
C SER A 186 19.13 -9.07 7.65
N ASP A 187 20.44 -9.24 7.40
CA ASP A 187 21.36 -8.11 7.30
C ASP A 187 21.44 -7.48 5.89
N GLU A 188 20.89 -8.16 4.87
CA GLU A 188 20.98 -7.74 3.46
C GLU A 188 19.59 -7.45 2.86
N VAL A 189 18.88 -6.51 3.49
CA VAL A 189 17.60 -5.99 3.00
C VAL A 189 17.76 -4.53 2.59
N GLU A 190 17.53 -4.24 1.31
CA GLU A 190 17.53 -2.87 0.78
C GLU A 190 16.10 -2.46 0.40
N ASN A 191 15.53 -1.47 1.09
CA ASN A 191 14.31 -0.83 0.61
C ASN A 191 14.65 -0.03 -0.66
N THR A 192 14.01 -0.40 -1.76
CA THR A 192 14.22 0.22 -3.08
C THR A 192 13.14 1.24 -3.44
N THR A 193 12.09 1.35 -2.63
CA THR A 193 11.00 2.31 -2.80
C THR A 193 11.42 3.69 -2.31
N PRO A 194 11.31 4.75 -3.15
CA PRO A 194 11.52 6.12 -2.72
C PRO A 194 10.62 6.49 -1.52
N ASP A 195 11.15 7.28 -0.58
CA ASP A 195 10.45 7.64 0.68
C ASP A 195 9.05 8.25 0.45
N ASP A 196 8.88 9.01 -0.63
CA ASP A 196 7.62 9.67 -0.99
C ASP A 196 6.58 8.71 -1.62
N LEU A 197 7.00 7.50 -1.97
CA LEU A 197 6.17 6.45 -2.57
C LEU A 197 5.91 5.27 -1.62
N VAL A 198 6.50 5.27 -0.43
CA VAL A 198 6.20 4.25 0.59
C VAL A 198 4.74 4.41 1.02
N GLY A 199 3.96 3.37 0.75
CA GLY A 199 2.57 3.27 1.15
C GLY A 199 2.43 2.98 2.64
N ARG A 200 1.22 3.25 3.15
CA ARG A 200 0.91 3.11 4.58
C ARG A 200 0.47 1.69 4.97
N GLY A 201 -0.06 0.94 4.00
CA GLY A 201 -0.68 -0.37 4.25
C GLY A 201 -1.93 -0.28 5.14
N LYS A 202 -2.17 -1.35 5.89
CA LYS A 202 -3.26 -1.47 6.85
C LYS A 202 -3.19 -0.39 7.94
N PRO A 203 -4.25 0.40 8.17
CA PRO A 203 -4.31 1.33 9.29
C PRO A 203 -4.32 0.61 10.64
N ASP A 204 -3.57 1.16 11.60
CA ASP A 204 -3.68 0.77 13.01
C ASP A 204 -4.90 1.46 13.65
N THR A 205 -6.05 0.79 13.56
CA THR A 205 -7.32 1.32 14.07
C THR A 205 -7.38 1.40 15.60
N ASP A 206 -6.53 0.67 16.31
CA ASP A 206 -6.52 0.67 17.78
C ASP A 206 -5.82 1.92 18.33
N ASN A 207 -4.88 2.49 17.57
CA ASN A 207 -4.11 3.67 17.97
C ASN A 207 -4.41 4.93 17.15
N ILE A 208 -5.39 4.88 16.26
CA ILE A 208 -5.76 6.03 15.42
C ILE A 208 -6.34 7.18 16.27
N LYS A 209 -5.81 8.39 16.06
CA LYS A 209 -6.35 9.63 16.61
C LYS A 209 -7.06 10.38 15.51
N GLY A 210 -8.30 10.79 15.76
CA GLY A 210 -9.12 11.39 14.73
C GLY A 210 -10.50 11.79 15.21
N THR A 211 -11.23 12.43 14.31
CA THR A 211 -12.65 12.76 14.47
C THR A 211 -13.49 11.83 13.63
N ILE A 212 -14.49 11.20 14.22
CA ILE A 212 -15.48 10.39 13.49
C ILE A 212 -16.35 11.34 12.66
N LEU A 213 -16.23 11.29 11.34
CA LEU A 213 -17.10 12.01 10.40
C LEU A 213 -18.44 11.30 10.20
N PHE A 214 -18.41 9.97 10.23
CA PHE A 214 -19.58 9.12 10.12
C PHE A 214 -19.31 7.83 10.88
N GLY A 215 -20.32 7.32 11.56
CA GLY A 215 -20.21 6.13 12.40
C GLY A 215 -21.54 5.81 13.07
N GLN A 216 -21.53 4.92 14.06
CA GLN A 216 -22.75 4.42 14.72
C GLN A 216 -23.71 5.51 15.22
N ASP A 217 -23.17 6.64 15.68
CA ASP A 217 -23.96 7.76 16.20
C ASP A 217 -24.77 8.51 15.12
N PHE A 218 -24.44 8.32 13.84
CA PHE A 218 -25.04 8.97 12.67
C PHE A 218 -25.96 8.04 11.88
N LEU A 219 -26.45 6.96 12.50
CA LEU A 219 -27.29 5.96 11.83
C LEU A 219 -28.76 6.04 12.27
N SER A 220 -29.19 7.22 12.73
CA SER A 220 -30.61 7.50 12.85
C SER A 220 -31.21 7.54 11.44
N GLY A 221 -32.42 7.00 11.24
CA GLY A 221 -32.98 6.73 9.91
C GLY A 221 -33.16 7.94 8.97
N ASP A 222 -32.81 9.15 9.41
CA ASP A 222 -32.81 10.37 8.61
C ASP A 222 -31.44 10.63 7.93
N ASP A 223 -30.35 10.01 8.41
CA ASP A 223 -28.97 10.29 7.97
C ASP A 223 -28.51 9.38 6.79
N VAL A 224 -29.30 8.34 6.49
CA VAL A 224 -29.01 7.36 5.44
C VAL A 224 -30.24 7.07 4.57
N THR A 225 -30.01 6.84 3.27
CA THR A 225 -31.00 6.33 2.33
C THR A 225 -30.81 4.82 2.17
N GLU A 226 -31.84 4.02 2.45
CA GLU A 226 -31.81 2.56 2.34
C GLU A 226 -32.21 2.06 0.93
N GLY A 227 -31.75 0.87 0.58
CA GLY A 227 -32.15 0.15 -0.64
C GLY A 227 -31.49 0.64 -1.92
N GLN A 228 -30.45 1.48 -1.83
CA GLN A 228 -29.74 2.04 -2.98
C GLN A 228 -28.23 2.04 -2.76
N ARG A 229 -27.48 2.11 -3.86
CA ARG A 229 -26.05 2.47 -3.87
C ARG A 229 -25.72 3.37 -5.06
N ILE A 230 -24.56 4.02 -5.05
CA ILE A 230 -24.07 4.81 -6.18
C ILE A 230 -23.14 3.94 -7.03
N ASP A 231 -23.38 3.88 -8.34
CA ASP A 231 -22.53 3.17 -9.30
C ASP A 231 -21.28 3.99 -9.68
N ASN A 232 -20.37 3.38 -10.46
CA ASN A 232 -19.14 4.03 -10.92
C ASN A 232 -19.32 5.21 -11.89
N LYS A 233 -20.57 5.58 -12.21
CA LYS A 233 -20.94 6.73 -13.05
C LYS A 233 -21.71 7.79 -12.25
N GLY A 234 -21.84 7.62 -10.94
CA GLY A 234 -22.56 8.54 -10.07
C GLY A 234 -24.07 8.38 -10.11
N ASN A 235 -24.60 7.27 -10.64
CA ASN A 235 -26.03 7.01 -10.67
C ASN A 235 -26.46 6.23 -9.43
N PHE A 236 -27.60 6.62 -8.86
CA PHE A 236 -28.29 5.81 -7.86
C PHE A 236 -28.89 4.59 -8.54
N ILE A 237 -28.57 3.41 -8.01
CA ILE A 237 -29.08 2.12 -8.47
C ILE A 237 -29.69 1.37 -7.29
N ASP A 238 -30.74 0.60 -7.56
CA ASP A 238 -31.41 -0.22 -6.54
C ASP A 238 -30.48 -1.33 -6.05
N ALA A 239 -30.35 -1.43 -4.73
CA ALA A 239 -29.55 -2.43 -4.03
C ALA A 239 -30.14 -2.63 -2.63
N GLU A 240 -31.00 -3.64 -2.48
CA GLU A 240 -31.88 -3.82 -1.31
C GLU A 240 -31.12 -3.81 0.03
N ASN A 241 -29.92 -4.40 0.07
CA ASN A 241 -29.12 -4.51 1.29
C ASN A 241 -28.12 -3.36 1.46
N TYR A 242 -28.22 -2.28 0.69
CA TYR A 242 -27.27 -1.16 0.78
C TYR A 242 -27.90 0.07 1.42
N ARG A 243 -27.03 0.86 2.04
CA ARG A 243 -27.33 2.18 2.61
C ARG A 243 -26.40 3.21 2.00
N ILE A 244 -26.89 4.42 1.80
CA ILE A 244 -26.11 5.58 1.33
C ILE A 244 -26.18 6.68 2.37
N THR A 245 -25.05 7.25 2.76
CA THR A 245 -25.03 8.44 3.61
C THR A 245 -25.56 9.68 2.88
N GLU A 246 -26.01 10.69 3.62
CA GLU A 246 -26.01 12.06 3.08
C GLU A 246 -24.58 12.49 2.64
N ALA A 247 -24.50 13.59 1.89
CA ALA A 247 -23.21 14.12 1.44
C ALA A 247 -22.42 14.67 2.63
N LEU A 248 -21.26 14.07 2.89
CA LEU A 248 -20.34 14.46 3.97
C LEU A 248 -19.27 15.40 3.42
N GLU A 249 -18.88 16.41 4.20
CA GLU A 249 -17.75 17.28 3.83
C GLU A 249 -16.45 16.48 3.77
N TYR A 250 -15.65 16.72 2.73
CA TYR A 250 -14.38 16.06 2.48
C TYR A 250 -13.28 17.09 2.23
N LYS A 251 -12.10 16.87 2.80
CA LYS A 251 -10.93 17.72 2.62
C LYS A 251 -9.83 16.88 1.97
N PRO A 252 -9.46 17.10 0.70
CA PRO A 252 -8.41 16.33 0.03
C PRO A 252 -7.04 16.39 0.74
N SER A 253 -6.80 17.44 1.53
CA SER A 253 -5.59 17.60 2.32
C SER A 253 -5.58 16.79 3.62
N SER A 254 -6.75 16.35 4.09
CA SER A 254 -6.88 15.51 5.29
C SER A 254 -6.73 14.04 4.91
N GLU A 255 -6.48 13.22 5.91
CA GLU A 255 -6.40 11.78 5.76
C GLU A 255 -7.61 11.14 6.42
N TYR A 256 -8.13 10.09 5.79
CA TYR A 256 -9.31 9.41 6.28
C TYR A 256 -9.09 7.91 6.32
N VAL A 257 -9.64 7.25 7.33
CA VAL A 257 -9.70 5.80 7.44
C VAL A 257 -11.13 5.34 7.46
N VAL A 258 -11.42 4.27 6.71
CA VAL A 258 -12.67 3.52 6.80
C VAL A 258 -12.42 2.19 7.49
N THR A 259 -13.34 1.76 8.34
CA THR A 259 -13.21 0.52 9.14
C THR A 259 -13.94 -0.68 8.54
N SER A 260 -14.69 -0.50 7.45
CA SER A 260 -15.45 -1.58 6.80
C SER A 260 -15.49 -1.39 5.29
N PRO A 261 -15.80 -2.44 4.51
CA PRO A 261 -15.91 -2.33 3.06
C PRO A 261 -17.00 -1.33 2.63
N VAL A 262 -16.66 -0.46 1.69
CA VAL A 262 -17.52 0.63 1.23
C VAL A 262 -17.29 0.98 -0.23
N THR A 263 -18.25 1.70 -0.81
CA THR A 263 -18.10 2.41 -2.07
C THR A 263 -18.23 3.91 -1.81
N ILE A 264 -17.21 4.69 -2.15
CA ILE A 264 -17.13 6.13 -1.88
C ILE A 264 -17.24 6.89 -3.18
N SER A 265 -18.27 7.72 -3.31
CA SER A 265 -18.46 8.60 -4.47
C SER A 265 -18.03 10.02 -4.12
N PHE A 266 -17.14 10.59 -4.93
CA PHE A 266 -16.53 11.90 -4.71
C PHE A 266 -17.18 12.99 -5.57
N TYR A 267 -17.37 14.17 -5.00
CA TYR A 267 -18.05 15.29 -5.63
C TYR A 267 -17.31 16.62 -5.45
N ARG A 268 -17.38 17.50 -6.46
CA ARG A 268 -17.18 18.96 -6.32
C ARG A 268 -18.52 19.64 -6.24
N ASN A 269 -18.91 20.05 -5.04
CA ASN A 269 -20.25 20.54 -4.74
C ASN A 269 -21.28 19.48 -5.15
N THR A 270 -22.02 19.71 -6.23
CA THR A 270 -23.02 18.77 -6.76
C THR A 270 -22.53 17.99 -7.99
N GLN A 271 -21.31 18.23 -8.45
CA GLN A 271 -20.75 17.58 -9.63
C GLN A 271 -20.00 16.30 -9.22
N PHE A 272 -20.46 15.16 -9.72
CA PHE A 272 -19.78 13.87 -9.57
C PHE A 272 -18.40 13.88 -10.25
N PHE A 273 -17.42 13.25 -9.62
CA PHE A 273 -16.12 12.94 -10.21
C PHE A 273 -15.96 11.47 -10.52
N GLU A 274 -15.87 10.68 -9.46
CA GLU A 274 -15.50 9.28 -9.51
C GLU A 274 -16.02 8.55 -8.29
N THR A 275 -15.97 7.23 -8.38
CA THR A 275 -16.34 6.33 -7.30
C THR A 275 -15.19 5.37 -7.09
N VAL A 276 -14.80 5.19 -5.84
CA VAL A 276 -13.79 4.21 -5.42
C VAL A 276 -14.50 3.13 -4.60
N GLU A 277 -14.20 1.88 -4.90
CA GLU A 277 -14.61 0.74 -4.10
C GLU A 277 -13.46 0.32 -3.19
N ILE A 278 -13.75 0.14 -1.91
CA ILE A 278 -12.83 -0.35 -0.88
C ILE A 278 -13.39 -1.69 -0.41
N THR A 279 -12.79 -2.78 -0.87
CA THR A 279 -13.18 -4.14 -0.49
C THR A 279 -12.42 -4.63 0.74
N GLU A 280 -11.14 -4.26 0.85
CA GLU A 280 -10.30 -4.54 2.01
C GLU A 280 -10.37 -3.39 3.01
N ALA A 281 -10.77 -3.70 4.24
CA ALA A 281 -10.88 -2.74 5.32
C ALA A 281 -10.37 -3.34 6.64
N PRO A 282 -9.80 -2.53 7.56
CA PRO A 282 -9.72 -1.08 7.52
C PRO A 282 -8.75 -0.55 6.45
N ALA A 283 -9.05 0.57 5.82
CA ALA A 283 -8.21 1.15 4.78
C ALA A 283 -8.19 2.67 4.80
N TYR A 284 -7.11 3.25 4.29
CA TYR A 284 -7.04 4.67 4.02
C TYR A 284 -7.84 5.02 2.76
N LEU A 285 -8.61 6.11 2.80
CA LEU A 285 -9.26 6.62 1.61
C LEU A 285 -8.21 7.21 0.65
N PRO A 286 -8.35 6.98 -0.67
CA PRO A 286 -7.51 7.66 -1.64
C PRO A 286 -7.79 9.17 -1.65
N LYS A 287 -6.76 9.92 -2.03
CA LYS A 287 -6.85 11.39 -2.18
C LYS A 287 -7.42 11.70 -3.55
N VAL A 288 -8.55 12.39 -3.59
CA VAL A 288 -9.20 12.85 -4.83
C VAL A 288 -9.15 14.37 -4.89
N ASP A 289 -8.20 14.89 -5.65
CA ASP A 289 -7.95 16.33 -5.74
C ASP A 289 -9.14 17.11 -6.31
N GLY A 290 -9.57 18.12 -5.57
CA GLY A 290 -10.64 19.03 -5.97
C GLY A 290 -12.06 18.50 -5.75
N ALA A 291 -12.22 17.34 -5.12
CA ALA A 291 -13.45 16.95 -4.43
C ALA A 291 -13.58 17.70 -3.09
N ASN A 292 -14.80 17.96 -2.65
CA ASN A 292 -15.12 18.56 -1.35
C ASN A 292 -16.31 17.91 -0.64
N TYR A 293 -16.94 16.93 -1.26
CA TYR A 293 -17.96 16.09 -0.64
C TYR A 293 -17.79 14.63 -1.03
N ILE A 294 -18.22 13.73 -0.14
CA ILE A 294 -18.33 12.30 -0.40
C ILE A 294 -19.72 11.77 -0.02
N ASN A 295 -20.19 10.76 -0.75
CA ASN A 295 -21.26 9.86 -0.30
C ASN A 295 -20.68 8.47 -0.14
N ILE A 296 -21.13 7.75 0.89
CA ILE A 296 -20.65 6.40 1.18
C ILE A 296 -21.82 5.46 0.99
N SER A 297 -21.67 4.51 0.06
CA SER A 297 -22.57 3.37 -0.09
C SER A 297 -21.96 2.15 0.59
N PHE A 298 -22.72 1.45 1.42
CA PHE A 298 -22.22 0.29 2.18
C PHE A 298 -23.32 -0.75 2.37
N ASP A 299 -22.92 -2.02 2.51
CA ASP A 299 -23.84 -3.10 2.83
C ASP A 299 -24.34 -2.94 4.29
N GLU A 300 -25.64 -3.14 4.50
CA GLU A 300 -26.29 -2.95 5.79
C GLU A 300 -25.71 -3.82 6.90
N GLN A 301 -25.04 -4.93 6.57
CA GLN A 301 -24.33 -5.75 7.57
C GLN A 301 -23.23 -4.97 8.30
N TYR A 302 -22.62 -3.97 7.65
CA TYR A 302 -21.56 -3.15 8.22
C TYR A 302 -22.07 -1.94 9.00
N THR A 303 -23.39 -1.77 9.15
CA THR A 303 -24.00 -0.62 9.85
C THR A 303 -23.35 -0.35 11.20
N PHE A 304 -23.06 -1.38 12.00
CA PHE A 304 -22.49 -1.18 13.34
C PHE A 304 -20.97 -1.10 13.38
N ASP A 305 -20.28 -1.50 12.30
CA ASP A 305 -18.82 -1.59 12.27
C ASP A 305 -18.20 -0.43 11.47
N LEU A 306 -18.97 0.18 10.58
CA LEU A 306 -18.52 1.25 9.70
C LEU A 306 -18.31 2.56 10.48
N ASN A 307 -17.08 3.05 10.41
CA ASN A 307 -16.66 4.38 10.82
C ASN A 307 -15.80 5.00 9.72
N ILE A 308 -15.93 6.31 9.57
CA ILE A 308 -15.04 7.16 8.78
C ILE A 308 -14.37 8.13 9.73
N ILE A 309 -13.05 8.03 9.82
CA ILE A 309 -12.25 8.76 10.78
C ILE A 309 -11.37 9.75 10.02
N GLU A 310 -11.57 11.05 10.22
CA GLU A 310 -10.60 12.09 9.81
C GLU A 310 -9.41 12.05 10.78
N VAL A 311 -8.23 11.68 10.29
CA VAL A 311 -7.02 11.51 11.10
C VAL A 311 -6.41 12.87 11.46
N GLU A 312 -5.91 12.98 12.70
CA GLU A 312 -5.23 14.19 13.24
C GLU A 312 -3.79 14.37 12.79
#